data_AF-D6ZTB8-F1
#
_entry.id   AF-D6ZTB8-F1
#
_cell.length_a   1.000
_cell.length_b   1.000
_cell.length_c   1.000
_cell.angle_alpha   90.00
_cell.angle_beta   90.00
_cell.angle_gamma   90.00
#
_symmetry.space_group_name_H-M   'P 1'
#
loop_
_entity.id
_entity.type
_entity.pdbx_description
1 polymer ?
#
loop_
_entity_poly.entity_id
_entity_poly.type
_entity_poly.pdbx_seq_one_letter_code
_entity_poly.pdbx_strand_id
1 'polypeptide(L)'
;MIITLEHYFLWFLFYSFVGWMYESILVSCQQHRLVNRGFLNGPLCPIYGTGAILGVAILGNVHNPIIIFLISMVGATILEYTTSWVMEQLFHARWWDYSNFRFNLQGRVCLLGALIFGLGGVGVVLGSQPYVERVTDMIPLPMLHTLVTVLALITIIDLAVTVAGMLGFEQVLDSVSQVVQDVAARAGGTWQWGSRAVSDRMRELSQDTVERLRWAINGVINAQQKRMLKSFPKFQVPDRQDIIDSLRELMGPRR
;
A
#
# COMPACT_ATOMS: atom_id res chain seq x y z
N MET A 1 21.78 -10.88 21.90
CA MET A 1 20.33 -10.64 21.76
C MET A 1 20.05 -9.30 21.08
N ILE A 2 20.51 -8.17 21.62
CA ILE A 2 20.30 -6.83 21.01
C ILE A 2 20.87 -6.75 19.58
N ILE A 3 22.13 -7.14 19.39
CA ILE A 3 22.79 -7.11 18.07
C ILE A 3 22.03 -7.92 17.02
N THR A 4 21.51 -9.10 17.40
CA THR A 4 20.71 -9.93 16.50
C THR A 4 19.43 -9.21 16.07
N LEU A 5 18.72 -8.56 16.99
CA LEU A 5 17.52 -7.79 16.66
C LEU A 5 17.82 -6.60 15.73
N GLU A 6 18.97 -5.97 15.90
CA GLU A 6 19.43 -4.86 15.04
C GLU A 6 19.69 -5.31 13.61
N HIS A 7 20.34 -6.46 13.42
CA HIS A 7 20.53 -7.05 12.09
C HIS A 7 19.19 -7.40 11.44
N TYR A 8 18.29 -8.04 12.19
CA TYR A 8 16.94 -8.34 11.71
C TYR A 8 16.20 -7.07 11.33
N PHE A 9 16.31 -5.99 12.10
CA PHE A 9 15.69 -4.72 11.74
C PHE A 9 16.29 -4.09 10.47
N LEU A 10 17.59 -4.20 10.25
CA LEU A 10 18.18 -3.74 8.98
C LEU A 10 17.71 -4.59 7.79
N TRP A 11 17.65 -5.90 7.95
CA TRP A 11 17.12 -6.80 6.92
C TRP A 11 15.65 -6.48 6.63
N PHE A 12 14.87 -6.16 7.67
CA PHE A 12 13.46 -5.73 7.54
C PHE A 12 13.36 -4.53 6.61
N LEU A 13 14.14 -3.49 6.89
CA LEU A 13 14.12 -2.25 6.11
C LEU A 13 14.62 -2.49 4.69
N PHE A 14 15.70 -3.26 4.52
CA PHE A 14 16.24 -3.59 3.21
C PHE A 14 15.20 -4.31 2.34
N TYR A 15 14.60 -5.39 2.82
CA TYR A 15 13.60 -6.14 2.06
C TYR A 15 12.30 -5.36 1.88
N SER A 16 11.92 -4.51 2.84
CA SER A 16 10.80 -3.57 2.67
C SER A 16 11.05 -2.55 1.56
N PHE A 17 12.29 -2.08 1.43
CA PHE A 17 12.69 -1.16 0.36
C PHE A 17 12.76 -1.87 -1.00
N VAL A 18 13.32 -3.08 -1.06
CA VAL A 18 13.35 -3.89 -2.30
C VAL A 18 11.93 -4.22 -2.77
N GLY A 19 11.05 -4.61 -1.85
CA GLY A 19 9.63 -4.82 -2.14
C GLY A 19 8.93 -3.56 -2.64
N TRP A 20 9.22 -2.41 -2.02
CA TRP A 20 8.76 -1.12 -2.50
C TRP A 20 9.24 -0.80 -3.92
N MET A 21 10.51 -1.05 -4.23
CA MET A 21 11.05 -0.84 -5.58
C MET A 21 10.33 -1.72 -6.59
N TYR A 22 10.19 -3.02 -6.30
CA TYR A 22 9.50 -3.97 -7.15
C TYR A 22 8.08 -3.50 -7.49
N GLU A 23 7.27 -3.18 -6.48
CA GLU A 23 5.88 -2.76 -6.70
C GLU A 23 5.76 -1.37 -7.34
N SER A 24 6.59 -0.43 -6.90
CA SER A 24 6.56 0.93 -7.44
C SER A 24 6.97 0.95 -8.91
N ILE A 25 7.99 0.19 -9.30
CA ILE A 25 8.39 0.05 -10.71
C ILE A 25 7.26 -0.62 -11.52
N LEU A 26 6.73 -1.74 -11.03
CA LEU A 26 5.69 -2.50 -11.73
C LEU A 26 4.45 -1.62 -12.00
N VAL A 27 3.94 -0.94 -10.98
CA VAL A 27 2.77 -0.07 -11.12
C VAL A 27 3.11 1.18 -11.93
N SER A 28 4.32 1.74 -11.78
CA SER A 28 4.71 2.92 -12.57
C SER A 28 4.79 2.62 -14.06
N CYS A 29 5.29 1.44 -14.43
CA CYS A 29 5.29 0.97 -15.81
C CYS A 29 3.87 0.73 -16.33
N GLN A 30 3.01 0.09 -15.55
CA GLN A 30 1.61 -0.16 -15.95
C GLN A 30 0.78 1.12 -16.10
N GLN A 31 1.06 2.13 -15.28
CA GLN A 31 0.31 3.39 -15.24
C GLN A 31 0.97 4.52 -16.03
N HIS A 32 2.15 4.27 -16.64
CA HIS A 32 2.97 5.26 -17.34
C HIS A 32 3.23 6.56 -16.53
N ARG A 33 3.33 6.44 -15.20
CA ARG A 33 3.60 7.57 -14.29
C ARG A 33 4.33 7.06 -13.06
N LEU A 34 5.16 7.89 -12.43
CA LEU A 34 5.81 7.50 -11.18
C LEU A 34 4.79 7.37 -10.06
N VAL A 35 4.73 6.19 -9.45
CA VAL A 35 3.83 5.85 -8.35
C VAL A 35 4.63 5.31 -7.17
N ASN A 36 4.44 5.92 -6.00
CA ASN A 36 4.98 5.40 -4.74
C ASN A 36 3.97 4.40 -4.14
N ARG A 37 4.21 3.10 -4.29
CA ARG A 37 3.31 2.02 -3.83
C ARG A 37 3.50 1.69 -2.33
N GLY A 38 4.40 2.36 -1.62
CA GLY A 38 4.62 2.13 -0.19
C GLY A 38 3.39 2.49 0.63
N PHE A 39 3.05 1.65 1.63
CA PHE A 39 2.03 2.02 2.63
C PHE A 39 2.49 3.24 3.42
N LEU A 40 3.75 3.20 3.89
CA LEU A 40 4.40 4.34 4.54
C LEU A 40 4.67 5.48 3.53
N ASN A 41 4.94 6.70 4.01
CA ASN A 41 5.29 7.80 3.11
C ASN A 41 6.67 7.62 2.49
N GLY A 42 7.60 7.06 3.27
CA GLY A 42 8.90 6.62 2.83
C GLY A 42 8.83 5.45 1.85
N PRO A 43 9.96 5.11 1.21
CA PRO A 43 10.06 4.07 0.21
C PRO A 43 10.06 2.66 0.84
N LEU A 44 9.05 2.34 1.65
CA LEU A 44 8.98 1.09 2.39
C LEU A 44 7.64 0.40 2.18
N CYS A 45 7.70 -0.90 1.89
CA CYS A 45 6.55 -1.79 1.87
C CYS A 45 6.73 -2.86 2.96
N PRO A 46 6.27 -2.60 4.21
CA PRO A 46 6.56 -3.43 5.39
C PRO A 46 6.26 -4.92 5.23
N ILE A 47 5.22 -5.27 4.46
CA ILE A 47 4.83 -6.67 4.25
C ILE A 47 5.95 -7.51 3.64
N TYR A 48 6.77 -6.94 2.75
CA TYR A 48 7.91 -7.65 2.14
C TYR A 48 9.05 -7.85 3.15
N GLY A 49 9.34 -6.84 3.97
CA GLY A 49 10.31 -6.97 5.06
C GLY A 49 9.91 -8.04 6.07
N THR A 50 8.65 -8.03 6.49
CA THR A 50 8.10 -9.04 7.41
C THR A 50 8.16 -10.43 6.79
N GLY A 51 7.74 -10.60 5.53
CA GLY A 51 7.78 -11.88 4.83
C GLY A 51 9.19 -12.44 4.69
N ALA A 52 10.15 -11.59 4.31
CA ALA A 52 11.55 -11.97 4.16
C ALA A 52 12.15 -12.40 5.51
N ILE A 53 11.95 -11.64 6.58
CA ILE A 53 12.47 -12.00 7.91
C ILE A 53 11.86 -13.27 8.44
N LEU A 54 10.54 -13.44 8.32
CA LEU A 54 9.90 -14.69 8.75
C LEU A 54 10.45 -15.87 7.96
N GLY A 55 10.64 -15.69 6.65
CA GLY A 55 11.31 -16.67 5.79
C GLY A 55 12.70 -17.02 6.29
N VAL A 56 13.56 -16.03 6.52
CA VAL A 56 14.94 -16.22 7.01
C VAL A 56 14.96 -16.87 8.40
N ALA A 57 14.12 -16.41 9.33
CA ALA A 57 14.06 -16.91 10.70
C ALA A 57 13.63 -18.38 10.76
N ILE A 58 12.68 -18.78 9.91
CA ILE A 58 12.12 -20.14 9.89
C ILE A 58 12.96 -21.08 9.01
N LEU A 59 13.46 -20.59 7.87
CA LEU A 59 14.04 -21.38 6.79
C LEU A 59 15.54 -21.18 6.60
N GLY A 60 16.22 -20.34 7.40
CA GLY A 60 17.63 -20.01 7.21
C GLY A 60 18.58 -21.21 7.21
N ASN A 61 18.21 -22.31 7.88
CA ASN A 61 18.99 -23.56 7.90
C ASN A 61 18.53 -24.59 6.85
N VAL A 62 17.48 -24.29 6.09
CA VAL A 62 16.92 -25.20 5.09
C VAL A 62 17.55 -24.90 3.74
N HIS A 63 18.13 -25.93 3.13
CA HIS A 63 18.82 -25.79 1.83
C HIS A 63 18.01 -26.39 0.67
N ASN A 64 16.94 -27.14 0.96
CA ASN A 64 16.10 -27.74 -0.06
C ASN A 64 15.15 -26.69 -0.67
N PRO A 65 15.31 -26.31 -1.95
CA PRO A 65 14.54 -25.24 -2.56
C PRO A 65 13.04 -25.56 -2.66
N ILE A 66 12.65 -26.84 -2.74
CA ILE A 66 11.24 -27.25 -2.80
C ILE A 66 10.57 -27.02 -1.44
N ILE A 67 11.25 -27.36 -0.34
CA ILE A 67 10.74 -27.13 1.01
C ILE A 67 10.60 -25.63 1.27
N ILE A 68 11.61 -24.85 0.92
CA ILE A 68 11.59 -23.39 1.06
C ILE A 68 10.43 -22.81 0.24
N PHE A 69 10.30 -23.22 -1.02
CA PHE A 69 9.21 -22.79 -1.89
C PHE A 69 7.84 -23.02 -1.27
N LEU A 70 7.57 -24.26 -0.80
CA LEU A 70 6.26 -24.61 -0.24
C LEU A 70 5.96 -23.86 1.06
N ILE A 71 6.93 -23.76 1.97
CA ILE A 71 6.73 -23.05 3.24
C ILE A 71 6.60 -21.55 3.00
N SER A 72 7.42 -20.96 2.13
CA SER A 72 7.32 -19.55 1.76
C SER A 72 6.00 -19.24 1.04
N MET A 73 5.53 -20.11 0.15
CA MET A 73 4.23 -19.96 -0.53
C MET A 73 3.08 -19.89 0.49
N VAL A 74 3.03 -20.84 1.43
CA VAL A 74 1.99 -20.88 2.47
C VAL A 74 2.14 -19.71 3.43
N GLY A 75 3.35 -19.44 3.90
CA GLY A 75 3.64 -18.34 4.82
C GLY A 75 3.31 -16.97 4.24
N ALA A 76 3.68 -16.70 2.99
CA ALA A 76 3.34 -15.47 2.28
C ALA A 76 1.82 -15.32 2.10
N THR A 77 1.12 -16.41 1.78
CA THR A 77 -0.35 -16.41 1.67
C THR A 77 -1.00 -16.03 3.00
N ILE A 78 -0.55 -16.62 4.12
CA ILE A 78 -1.06 -16.30 5.46
C ILE A 78 -0.76 -14.82 5.80
N LEU A 79 0.46 -14.36 5.52
CA LEU A 79 0.88 -12.99 5.80
C LEU A 79 0.07 -11.98 4.98
N GLU A 80 -0.12 -12.21 3.68
CA GLU A 80 -0.88 -11.33 2.79
C GLU A 80 -2.36 -11.29 3.19
N TYR A 81 -2.95 -12.45 3.49
CA TYR A 81 -4.33 -12.52 3.96
C TYR A 81 -4.52 -11.78 5.29
N THR A 82 -3.65 -12.04 6.26
CA THR A 82 -3.72 -11.42 7.59
C THR A 82 -3.51 -9.91 7.50
N THR A 83 -2.55 -9.46 6.69
CA THR A 83 -2.30 -8.04 6.48
C THR A 83 -3.51 -7.36 5.85
N SER A 84 -4.08 -7.95 4.79
CA SER A 84 -5.31 -7.45 4.16
C SER A 84 -6.45 -7.34 5.16
N TRP A 85 -6.65 -8.36 5.99
CA TRP A 85 -7.71 -8.38 7.00
C TRP A 85 -7.50 -7.33 8.09
N VAL A 86 -6.30 -7.22 8.67
CA VAL A 86 -5.98 -6.21 9.69
C VAL A 86 -6.17 -4.80 9.13
N MET A 87 -5.68 -4.53 7.92
CA MET A 87 -5.86 -3.23 7.28
C MET A 87 -7.34 -2.89 7.05
N GLU A 88 -8.15 -3.87 6.67
CA GLU A 88 -9.59 -3.67 6.53
C GLU A 88 -10.27 -3.39 7.88
N GLN A 89 -9.89 -4.07 8.95
CA GLN A 89 -10.47 -3.79 10.27
C GLN A 89 -10.05 -2.41 10.82
N LEU A 90 -8.81 -1.96 10.53
CA LEU A 90 -8.32 -0.66 11.01
C LEU A 90 -8.85 0.51 10.20
N PHE A 91 -8.97 0.35 8.87
CA PHE A 91 -9.24 1.47 7.96
C PHE A 91 -10.53 1.30 7.14
N HIS A 92 -11.25 0.20 7.33
CA HIS A 92 -12.48 -0.14 6.59
C HIS A 92 -12.27 -0.11 5.07
N ALA A 93 -11.05 -0.43 4.64
CA ALA A 93 -10.61 -0.33 3.26
C ALA A 93 -9.69 -1.49 2.88
N ARG A 94 -9.69 -1.83 1.60
CA ARG A 94 -8.81 -2.85 0.99
C ARG A 94 -7.86 -2.19 0.02
N TRP A 95 -6.56 -2.42 0.16
CA TRP A 95 -5.52 -1.83 -0.69
C TRP A 95 -5.34 -2.54 -2.03
N TRP A 96 -5.72 -3.80 -2.09
CA TRP A 96 -5.68 -4.62 -3.30
C TRP A 96 -6.89 -5.54 -3.36
N ASP A 97 -7.19 -5.97 -4.58
CA ASP A 97 -8.26 -6.92 -4.86
C ASP A 97 -7.86 -7.88 -5.99
N TYR A 98 -7.94 -9.18 -5.66
CA TYR A 98 -7.67 -10.32 -6.53
C TYR A 98 -8.95 -11.11 -6.87
N SER A 99 -10.14 -10.56 -6.67
CA SER A 99 -11.41 -11.25 -6.97
C SER A 99 -11.53 -11.76 -8.41
N ASN A 100 -10.84 -11.10 -9.35
CA ASN A 100 -10.79 -11.49 -10.77
C ASN A 100 -9.77 -12.60 -11.09
N PHE A 101 -8.99 -13.07 -10.11
CA PHE A 101 -8.00 -14.12 -10.30
C PHE A 101 -8.57 -15.49 -9.91
N ARG A 102 -8.12 -16.55 -10.60
CA ARG A 102 -8.48 -17.93 -10.27
C ARG A 102 -7.89 -18.35 -8.92
N PHE A 103 -8.63 -19.16 -8.18
CA PHE A 103 -8.26 -19.64 -6.84
C PHE A 103 -7.92 -18.48 -5.88
N ASN A 104 -8.75 -17.43 -5.89
CA ASN A 104 -8.68 -16.36 -4.91
C ASN A 104 -9.44 -16.72 -3.64
N LEU A 105 -9.00 -16.17 -2.51
CA LEU A 105 -9.70 -16.29 -1.23
C LEU A 105 -10.19 -14.89 -0.81
N GLN A 106 -11.50 -14.66 -0.93
CA GLN A 106 -12.17 -13.38 -0.64
C GLN A 106 -11.54 -12.16 -1.34
N GLY A 107 -10.89 -12.37 -2.49
CA GLY A 107 -10.12 -11.35 -3.19
C GLY A 107 -8.85 -10.85 -2.48
N ARG A 108 -8.47 -11.43 -1.32
CA ARG A 108 -7.30 -10.96 -0.53
C ARG A 108 -5.98 -11.57 -1.00
N VAL A 109 -6.03 -12.83 -1.40
CA VAL A 109 -4.89 -13.61 -1.89
C VAL A 109 -5.32 -14.44 -3.09
N CYS A 110 -4.37 -14.83 -3.94
CA CYS A 110 -4.62 -15.73 -5.06
C CYS A 110 -3.47 -16.72 -5.26
N LEU A 111 -3.75 -17.86 -5.90
CA LEU A 111 -2.75 -18.89 -6.14
C LEU A 111 -1.54 -18.39 -6.95
N LEU A 112 -1.78 -17.54 -7.96
CA LEU A 112 -0.69 -16.98 -8.76
C LEU A 112 0.27 -16.14 -7.89
N GLY A 113 -0.29 -15.31 -7.01
CA GLY A 113 0.50 -14.53 -6.04
C GLY A 113 1.27 -15.45 -5.10
N ALA A 114 0.62 -16.48 -4.55
CA ALA A 114 1.26 -17.46 -3.68
C ALA A 114 2.46 -18.14 -4.35
N LEU A 115 2.34 -18.57 -5.62
CA LEU A 115 3.44 -19.18 -6.37
C LEU A 115 4.60 -18.20 -6.59
N ILE A 116 4.32 -16.95 -6.97
CA ILE A 116 5.34 -15.92 -7.16
C ILE A 116 6.07 -15.63 -5.85
N PHE A 117 5.35 -15.49 -4.74
CA PHE A 117 5.96 -15.27 -3.43
C PHE A 117 6.72 -16.50 -2.91
N GLY A 118 6.28 -17.71 -3.23
CA GLY A 118 7.02 -18.94 -2.97
C GLY A 118 8.38 -18.94 -3.66
N LEU A 119 8.43 -18.60 -4.96
CA LEU A 119 9.69 -18.44 -5.71
C LEU A 119 10.54 -17.31 -5.15
N GLY A 120 9.91 -16.19 -4.79
CA GLY A 120 10.57 -15.07 -4.12
C GLY A 120 11.23 -15.48 -2.81
N GLY A 121 10.57 -16.31 -2.01
CA GLY A 121 11.12 -16.87 -0.76
C GLY A 121 12.38 -17.72 -0.99
N VAL A 122 12.39 -18.56 -2.03
CA VAL A 122 13.60 -19.29 -2.43
C VAL A 122 14.73 -18.33 -2.82
N GLY A 123 14.41 -17.34 -3.65
CA GLY A 123 15.38 -16.31 -4.07
C GLY A 123 15.93 -15.49 -2.90
N VAL A 124 15.11 -15.22 -1.88
CA VAL A 124 15.55 -14.50 -0.68
C VAL A 124 16.44 -15.38 0.19
N VAL A 125 15.96 -16.56 0.59
CA VAL A 125 16.65 -17.41 1.59
C VAL A 125 17.95 -17.98 1.05
N LEU A 126 17.95 -18.52 -0.18
CA LEU A 126 19.15 -19.13 -0.77
C LEU A 126 20.00 -18.14 -1.57
N GLY A 127 19.37 -17.09 -2.10
CA GLY A 127 20.01 -16.12 -2.98
C GLY A 127 20.49 -14.89 -2.23
N SER A 128 19.58 -13.96 -1.90
CA SER A 128 19.98 -12.64 -1.38
C SER A 128 20.49 -12.65 0.05
N GLN A 129 19.90 -13.47 0.93
CA GLN A 129 20.16 -13.42 2.37
C GLN A 129 21.63 -13.64 2.72
N PRO A 130 22.35 -14.64 2.16
CA PRO A 130 23.77 -14.83 2.45
C PRO A 130 24.64 -13.61 2.10
N TYR A 131 24.26 -12.82 1.08
CA TYR A 131 24.98 -11.59 0.74
C TYR A 131 24.61 -10.44 1.68
N VAL A 132 23.33 -10.32 2.01
CA VAL A 132 22.84 -9.29 2.95
C VAL A 132 23.49 -9.47 4.32
N GLU A 133 23.54 -10.70 4.83
CA GLU A 133 24.20 -11.05 6.10
C GLU A 133 25.67 -10.61 6.09
N ARG A 134 26.44 -11.01 5.07
CA ARG A 134 27.85 -10.61 4.93
C ARG A 134 28.04 -9.10 4.93
N VAL A 135 27.18 -8.35 4.23
CA VAL A 135 27.27 -6.89 4.17
C VAL A 135 26.92 -6.27 5.52
N THR A 136 25.90 -6.78 6.22
CA THR A 136 25.53 -6.26 7.54
C THR A 136 26.56 -6.58 8.61
N ASP A 137 27.22 -7.75 8.53
CA ASP A 137 28.26 -8.16 9.47
C ASP A 137 29.55 -7.32 9.34
N MET A 138 29.75 -6.66 8.19
CA MET A 138 30.87 -5.75 7.97
C MET A 138 30.69 -4.39 8.65
N ILE A 139 29.50 -4.08 9.17
CA ILE A 139 29.20 -2.78 9.79
C ILE A 139 29.79 -2.73 11.21
N PRO A 140 30.65 -1.75 11.53
CA PRO A 140 31.16 -1.59 12.89
C PRO A 140 30.03 -1.37 13.91
N LEU A 141 30.11 -2.01 15.09
CA LEU A 141 29.06 -1.98 16.11
C LEU A 141 28.55 -0.57 16.48
N PRO A 142 29.41 0.46 16.69
CA PRO A 142 28.92 1.80 17.01
C PRO A 142 28.07 2.41 15.89
N MET A 143 28.44 2.13 14.64
CA MET A 143 27.70 2.57 13.45
C MET A 143 26.38 1.81 13.32
N LEU A 144 26.38 0.50 13.60
CA LEU A 144 25.16 -0.33 13.60
C LEU A 144 24.11 0.22 14.56
N HIS A 145 24.46 0.42 15.83
CA HIS A 145 23.55 0.94 16.86
C HIS A 145 22.97 2.31 16.45
N THR A 146 23.82 3.21 15.96
CA THR A 146 23.41 4.56 15.52
C THR A 146 22.46 4.48 14.33
N LEU A 147 22.81 3.69 13.32
CA LEU A 147 22.03 3.53 12.09
C LEU A 147 20.64 2.95 12.41
N VAL A 148 20.58 1.88 13.20
CA VAL A 148 19.32 1.24 13.58
C VAL A 148 18.45 2.19 14.39
N THR A 149 19.02 2.91 15.36
CA THR A 149 18.26 3.86 16.18
C THR A 149 17.63 4.96 15.34
N VAL A 150 18.41 5.58 14.43
CA VAL A 150 17.92 6.65 13.56
C VAL A 150 16.84 6.13 12.61
N LEU A 151 17.08 4.99 11.94
CA LEU A 151 16.11 4.42 11.01
C LEU A 151 14.83 3.94 11.69
N ALA A 152 14.94 3.41 12.92
CA ALA A 152 13.78 3.03 13.73
C ALA A 152 12.92 4.24 14.07
N LEU A 153 13.52 5.35 14.53
CA LEU A 153 12.78 6.58 14.82
C LEU A 153 12.07 7.12 13.58
N ILE A 154 12.76 7.17 12.43
CA ILE A 154 12.16 7.62 11.16
C ILE A 154 10.97 6.73 10.78
N THR A 155 11.14 5.41 10.86
CA THR A 155 10.10 4.44 10.49
C THR A 155 8.88 4.53 11.41
N ILE A 156 9.10 4.73 12.72
CA ILE A 156 8.03 4.88 13.71
C ILE A 156 7.26 6.19 13.46
N ILE A 157 7.97 7.31 13.23
CA ILE A 157 7.35 8.59 12.94
C ILE A 157 6.51 8.51 11.67
N ASP A 158 7.07 7.91 10.60
CA ASP A 158 6.35 7.76 9.33
C ASP A 158 5.12 6.85 9.47
N LEU A 159 5.25 5.74 10.19
CA LEU A 159 4.11 4.87 10.51
C LEU A 159 3.04 5.63 11.29
N ALA A 160 3.41 6.38 12.32
CA ALA A 160 2.47 7.17 13.12
C ALA A 160 1.73 8.21 12.27
N VAL A 161 2.46 8.99 11.46
CA VAL A 161 1.87 9.97 10.53
C VAL A 161 0.97 9.30 9.50
N THR A 162 1.40 8.16 8.96
CA THR A 162 0.64 7.41 7.95
C THR A 162 -0.67 6.87 8.51
N VAL A 163 -0.63 6.25 9.69
CA VAL A 163 -1.81 5.73 10.37
C VAL A 163 -2.73 6.88 10.76
N ALA A 164 -2.23 7.92 11.41
CA ALA A 164 -3.03 9.08 11.81
C ALA A 164 -3.71 9.77 10.62
N GLY A 165 -3.02 9.89 9.47
CA GLY A 165 -3.58 10.48 8.26
C GLY A 165 -4.63 9.62 7.56
N MET A 166 -4.64 8.31 7.82
CA MET A 166 -5.60 7.35 7.26
C MET A 166 -6.76 7.02 8.20
N LEU A 167 -6.59 7.21 9.50
CA LEU A 167 -7.69 7.09 10.46
C LEU A 167 -8.79 8.11 10.15
N GLY A 168 -10.05 7.68 10.27
CA GLY A 168 -11.21 8.52 9.97
C GLY A 168 -11.42 8.81 8.48
N PHE A 169 -10.80 8.04 7.57
CA PHE A 169 -10.99 8.22 6.13
C PHE A 169 -12.47 8.14 5.70
N GLU A 170 -13.29 7.32 6.36
CA GLU A 170 -14.73 7.27 6.10
C GLU A 170 -15.45 8.60 6.39
N GLN A 171 -15.09 9.29 7.47
CA GLN A 171 -15.68 10.58 7.80
C GLN A 171 -15.29 11.65 6.77
N VAL A 172 -14.07 11.54 6.21
CA VAL A 172 -13.63 12.38 5.09
C VAL A 172 -14.47 12.08 3.84
N LEU A 173 -14.75 10.80 3.54
CA LEU A 173 -15.62 10.44 2.42
C LEU A 173 -17.05 10.97 2.59
N ASP A 174 -17.60 11.00 3.82
CA ASP A 174 -18.89 11.62 4.10
C ASP A 174 -18.86 13.13 3.89
N SER A 175 -17.82 13.78 4.41
CA SER A 175 -17.64 15.22 4.30
C SER A 175 -17.50 15.64 2.84
N VAL A 176 -16.73 14.87 2.05
CA VAL A 176 -16.64 15.05 0.60
C VAL A 176 -18.01 14.88 -0.04
N SER A 177 -18.76 13.85 0.35
CA SER A 177 -20.06 13.59 -0.25
C SER A 177 -21.03 14.74 -0.02
N GLN A 178 -21.08 15.26 1.20
CA GLN A 178 -21.91 16.42 1.58
C GLN A 178 -21.50 17.68 0.81
N VAL A 179 -20.20 17.99 0.76
CA VAL A 179 -19.68 19.17 0.04
C VAL A 179 -20.00 19.11 -1.46
N VAL A 180 -19.85 17.93 -2.08
CA VAL A 180 -20.18 17.74 -3.49
C VAL A 180 -21.68 17.92 -3.73
N GLN A 181 -22.53 17.38 -2.86
CA GLN A 181 -23.98 17.55 -2.94
C GLN A 181 -24.40 19.01 -2.75
N ASP A 182 -23.78 19.76 -1.84
CA ASP A 182 -24.06 21.18 -1.61
C ASP A 182 -23.73 22.04 -2.83
N VAL A 183 -22.58 21.78 -3.46
CA VAL A 183 -22.17 22.47 -4.69
C VAL A 183 -23.13 22.13 -5.84
N ALA A 184 -23.54 20.86 -5.96
CA ALA A 184 -24.50 20.43 -6.97
C ALA A 184 -25.91 21.04 -6.77
N ALA A 185 -26.38 21.11 -5.53
CA ALA A 185 -27.67 21.70 -5.18
C ALA A 185 -27.72 23.19 -5.55
N ARG A 186 -26.62 23.94 -5.30
CA ARG A 186 -26.50 25.35 -5.72
C ARG A 186 -26.47 25.52 -7.24
N ALA A 187 -26.07 24.49 -7.98
CA ALA A 187 -26.12 24.45 -9.44
C ALA A 187 -27.47 23.93 -9.98
N GLY A 188 -28.48 23.74 -9.12
CA GLY A 188 -29.84 23.38 -9.52
C GLY A 188 -30.07 21.90 -9.80
N GLY A 189 -29.30 20.99 -9.19
CA GLY A 189 -29.51 19.54 -9.34
C GLY A 189 -29.05 18.70 -8.17
N THR A 190 -29.37 17.41 -8.20
CA THR A 190 -28.86 16.41 -7.25
C THR A 190 -27.67 15.67 -7.85
N TRP A 191 -26.66 15.37 -7.02
CA TRP A 191 -25.47 14.64 -7.47
C TRP A 191 -25.65 13.14 -7.28
N GLN A 192 -25.51 12.38 -8.36
CA GLN A 192 -25.47 10.91 -8.32
C GLN A 192 -24.02 10.43 -8.38
N TRP A 193 -23.68 9.50 -7.49
CA TRP A 193 -22.35 8.91 -7.43
C TRP A 193 -22.17 7.82 -8.49
N GLY A 194 -20.97 7.76 -9.07
CA GLY A 194 -20.59 6.80 -10.12
C GLY A 194 -19.79 7.50 -11.22
N SER A 195 -18.68 6.89 -11.67
CA SER A 195 -17.74 7.51 -12.62
C SER A 195 -18.44 8.11 -13.86
N ARG A 196 -19.29 7.34 -14.53
CA ARG A 196 -20.04 7.83 -15.71
C ARG A 196 -20.95 9.01 -15.39
N ALA A 197 -21.71 8.93 -14.30
CA ALA A 197 -22.62 10.00 -13.88
C ALA A 197 -21.86 11.28 -13.53
N VAL A 198 -20.69 11.16 -12.89
CA VAL A 198 -19.81 12.29 -12.57
C VAL A 198 -19.21 12.90 -13.83
N SER A 199 -18.70 12.09 -14.75
CA SER A 199 -18.14 12.57 -16.02
C SER A 199 -19.15 13.37 -16.83
N ASP A 200 -20.37 12.84 -16.96
CA ASP A 200 -21.43 13.48 -17.72
C ASP A 200 -21.86 14.78 -17.04
N ARG A 201 -22.01 14.78 -15.71
CA ARG A 201 -22.38 15.99 -14.97
C ARG A 201 -21.29 17.06 -15.01
N MET A 202 -20.01 16.69 -14.98
CA MET A 202 -18.90 17.63 -15.13
C MET A 202 -18.89 18.32 -16.48
N ARG A 203 -19.36 17.65 -17.56
CA ARG A 203 -19.48 18.24 -18.89
C ARG A 203 -20.60 19.27 -18.99
N GLU A 204 -21.66 19.09 -18.21
CA GLU A 204 -22.79 20.02 -18.14
C GLU A 204 -22.52 21.25 -17.27
N LEU A 205 -21.64 21.11 -16.27
CA LEU A 205 -21.31 22.19 -15.34
C LEU A 205 -20.38 23.25 -15.95
N SER A 206 -20.54 24.49 -15.52
CA SER A 206 -19.59 25.55 -15.88
C SER A 206 -18.20 25.28 -15.32
N GLN A 207 -17.17 25.81 -15.97
CA GLN A 207 -15.78 25.68 -15.51
C GLN A 207 -15.61 26.21 -14.08
N ASP A 208 -16.27 27.32 -13.73
CA ASP A 208 -16.23 27.89 -12.38
C ASP A 208 -16.79 26.93 -11.33
N THR A 209 -17.89 26.23 -11.61
CA THR A 209 -18.47 25.26 -10.68
C THR A 209 -17.56 24.05 -10.50
N VAL A 210 -16.94 23.57 -11.58
CA VAL A 210 -15.95 22.48 -11.51
C VAL A 210 -14.72 22.88 -10.69
N GLU A 211 -14.25 24.13 -10.83
CA GLU A 211 -13.13 24.64 -10.03
C GLU A 211 -13.49 24.77 -8.55
N ARG A 212 -14.68 25.28 -8.22
CA ARG A 212 -15.19 25.33 -6.84
C ARG A 212 -15.29 23.94 -6.22
N LEU A 213 -15.79 22.97 -6.98
CA LEU A 213 -15.90 21.58 -6.54
C LEU A 213 -14.52 21.00 -6.21
N ARG A 214 -13.55 21.19 -7.10
CA ARG A 214 -12.16 20.74 -6.88
C ARG A 214 -11.50 21.44 -5.70
N TRP A 215 -11.74 22.73 -5.53
CA TRP A 215 -11.22 23.49 -4.39
C TRP A 215 -11.79 22.95 -3.08
N ALA A 216 -13.10 22.72 -3.02
CA ALA A 216 -13.76 22.20 -1.83
C ALA A 216 -13.29 20.77 -1.48
N ILE A 217 -13.12 19.90 -2.48
CA ILE A 217 -12.56 18.55 -2.28
C ILE A 217 -11.12 18.61 -1.74
N ASN A 218 -10.27 19.49 -2.29
CA ASN A 218 -8.90 19.66 -1.81
C ASN A 218 -8.83 20.26 -0.40
N GLY A 219 -9.87 20.96 0.06
CA GLY A 219 -9.96 21.45 1.43
C GLY A 219 -10.32 20.37 2.46
N VAL A 220 -10.95 19.28 2.02
CA VAL A 220 -11.42 18.19 2.89
C VAL A 220 -10.44 17.02 2.92
N ILE A 221 -9.85 16.67 1.78
CA ILE A 221 -8.94 15.52 1.65
C ILE A 221 -7.51 15.93 1.99
N ASN A 222 -6.88 15.23 2.93
CA ASN A 222 -5.48 15.49 3.29
C ASN A 222 -4.50 14.92 2.24
N ALA A 223 -3.23 15.34 2.32
CA ALA A 223 -2.19 14.90 1.39
C ALA A 223 -1.97 13.37 1.41
N GLN A 224 -2.10 12.74 2.60
CA GLN A 224 -1.91 11.31 2.81
C GLN A 224 -2.95 10.49 2.03
N GLN A 225 -4.22 10.83 2.19
CA GLN A 225 -5.36 10.18 1.54
C GLN A 225 -5.31 10.38 0.03
N LYS A 226 -4.96 11.58 -0.43
CA LYS A 226 -4.76 11.87 -1.86
C LYS A 226 -3.63 11.02 -2.45
N ARG A 227 -2.52 10.82 -1.72
CA ARG A 227 -1.44 9.92 -2.11
C ARG A 227 -1.95 8.48 -2.19
N MET A 228 -2.66 8.00 -1.17
CA MET A 228 -3.21 6.63 -1.12
C MET A 228 -4.12 6.33 -2.30
N LEU A 229 -5.09 7.21 -2.57
CA LEU A 229 -6.02 7.06 -3.69
C LEU A 229 -5.31 7.02 -5.06
N LYS A 230 -4.22 7.77 -5.22
CA LYS A 230 -3.41 7.76 -6.44
C LYS A 230 -2.52 6.52 -6.54
N SER A 231 -2.00 6.05 -5.41
CA SER A 231 -0.96 5.01 -5.38
C SER A 231 -1.51 3.59 -5.44
N PHE A 232 -2.78 3.41 -5.05
CA PHE A 232 -3.46 2.13 -5.06
C PHE A 232 -4.69 2.20 -5.98
N PRO A 233 -4.55 1.88 -7.28
CA PRO A 233 -5.65 1.92 -8.24
C PRO A 233 -6.80 0.96 -7.91
N LYS A 234 -6.47 -0.16 -7.27
CA LYS A 234 -7.43 -1.17 -6.80
C LYS A 234 -7.84 -0.97 -5.34
N PHE A 235 -7.61 0.22 -4.77
CA PHE A 235 -8.09 0.54 -3.44
C PHE A 235 -9.63 0.55 -3.43
N GLN A 236 -10.21 -0.15 -2.46
CA GLN A 236 -11.65 -0.32 -2.31
C GLN A 236 -12.12 0.03 -0.91
N VAL A 237 -13.32 0.63 -0.83
CA VAL A 237 -14.08 0.79 0.42
C VAL A 237 -15.45 0.16 0.19
N PRO A 238 -15.77 -0.99 0.82
CA PRO A 238 -16.93 -1.81 0.47
C PRO A 238 -18.26 -1.03 0.35
N ASP A 239 -18.52 -0.08 1.25
CA ASP A 239 -19.79 0.65 1.30
C ASP A 239 -19.79 1.96 0.51
N ARG A 240 -18.65 2.37 -0.07
CA ARG A 240 -18.45 3.72 -0.63
C ARG A 240 -17.66 3.74 -1.93
N GLN A 241 -17.65 2.63 -2.66
CA GLN A 241 -16.84 2.47 -3.86
C GLN A 241 -17.18 3.51 -4.94
N ASP A 242 -18.46 3.81 -5.12
CA ASP A 242 -18.93 4.80 -6.11
C ASP A 242 -18.39 6.21 -5.83
N ILE A 243 -18.24 6.56 -4.55
CA ILE A 243 -17.66 7.84 -4.10
C ILE A 243 -16.17 7.88 -4.44
N ILE A 244 -15.44 6.80 -4.18
CA ILE A 244 -14.00 6.72 -4.48
C ILE A 244 -13.73 6.83 -5.98
N ASP A 245 -14.49 6.11 -6.81
CA ASP A 245 -14.29 6.12 -8.26
C ASP A 245 -14.59 7.50 -8.84
N SER A 246 -15.66 8.13 -8.35
CA SER A 246 -16.00 9.52 -8.66
C SER A 246 -14.91 10.50 -8.23
N LEU A 247 -14.35 10.33 -7.03
CA LEU A 247 -13.28 11.19 -6.51
C LEU A 247 -12.00 11.08 -7.34
N ARG A 248 -11.64 9.88 -7.79
CA ARG A 248 -10.49 9.68 -8.67
C ARG A 248 -10.66 10.41 -9.99
N GLU A 249 -11.87 10.43 -10.54
CA GLU A 249 -12.19 11.17 -11.76
C GLU A 249 -12.14 12.69 -11.55
N LEU A 250 -12.70 13.18 -10.44
CA LEU A 250 -12.67 14.59 -10.05
C LEU A 250 -11.25 15.13 -9.82
N MET A 251 -10.39 14.30 -9.24
CA MET A 251 -8.96 14.58 -9.01
C MET A 251 -8.06 14.29 -10.22
N GLY A 252 -8.61 13.69 -11.28
CA GLY A 252 -7.88 13.36 -12.50
C GLY A 252 -7.40 14.62 -13.24
N PRO A 253 -6.34 14.50 -14.06
CA PRO A 253 -5.90 15.61 -14.92
C PRO A 253 -7.07 16.08 -15.82
N ARG A 254 -7.09 17.39 -16.16
CA ARG A 254 -8.01 17.91 -17.19
C ARG A 254 -7.80 17.06 -18.45
N ARG A 255 -8.83 16.31 -18.86
CA ARG A 255 -8.88 15.72 -20.20
C ARG A 255 -9.20 16.82 -21.20
#